data_AF-A0A317D0I9-F1
#
_entry.id   AF-A0A317D0I9-F1
#
_cell.length_a   1.000
_cell.length_b   1.000
_cell.length_c   1.000
_cell.angle_alpha   90.00
_cell.angle_beta   90.00
_cell.angle_gamma   90.00
#
_symmetry.space_group_name_H-M   'P 1'
#
loop_
_entity.id
_entity.type
_entity.pdbx_description
1 polymer ?
#
loop_
_entity_poly.entity_id
_entity_poly.type
_entity_poly.pdbx_seq_one_letter_code
_entity_poly.pdbx_strand_id
1 'polypeptide(L)'
;MFQENRRRAVPDRSVELSREDTGWVITARWHSDVGPAGINGPDEVVIRVADDAAPEVRERGITSAVLHPMGRQVDDMVAEFHVLPSVGAYQVMVRRYIEGRLAELARERGAEADGFESDLLAVFVDLAGRGHADPLGSLATATGRSQESLNSLLDVARKRNRHYRRSE
;
A
#
# COMPACT_ATOMS: atom_id res chain seq x y z
N MET A 1 -29.60 26.38 -0.06
CA MET A 1 -28.30 26.54 -0.76
C MET A 1 -27.29 25.69 -0.02
N PHE A 2 -26.90 24.54 -0.59
CA PHE A 2 -25.84 23.70 -0.04
C PHE A 2 -24.68 23.71 -1.04
N GLN A 3 -23.51 24.13 -0.56
CA GLN A 3 -22.26 24.18 -1.32
C GLN A 3 -21.77 22.76 -1.62
N GLU A 4 -21.58 22.49 -2.90
CA GLU A 4 -20.93 21.30 -3.44
C GLU A 4 -19.41 21.47 -3.31
N ASN A 5 -18.83 20.93 -2.23
CA ASN A 5 -17.37 20.81 -2.08
C ASN A 5 -16.98 19.36 -2.41
N ARG A 6 -17.04 19.00 -3.70
CA ARG A 6 -16.45 17.77 -4.23
C ARG A 6 -14.93 17.91 -4.21
N ARG A 7 -14.32 17.74 -3.05
CA ARG A 7 -12.93 17.27 -2.98
C ARG A 7 -12.95 15.83 -3.50
N ARG A 8 -12.36 15.62 -4.69
CA ARG A 8 -12.01 14.29 -5.18
C ARG A 8 -11.09 13.65 -4.13
N ALA A 9 -11.63 12.72 -3.33
CA ALA A 9 -10.82 11.84 -2.50
C ALA A 9 -9.99 10.97 -3.44
N VAL A 10 -8.67 11.09 -3.33
CA VAL A 10 -7.75 10.06 -3.82
C VAL A 10 -8.16 8.76 -3.10
N PRO A 11 -8.38 7.63 -3.79
CA PRO A 11 -8.72 6.40 -3.10
C PRO A 11 -7.52 6.00 -2.23
N ASP A 12 -7.72 6.14 -0.93
CA ASP A 12 -6.84 5.63 0.10
C ASP A 12 -6.74 4.11 -0.10
N ARG A 13 -5.54 3.58 -0.33
CA ARG A 13 -5.35 2.14 -0.59
C ARG A 13 -5.19 1.42 0.74
N SER A 14 -6.29 1.37 1.49
CA SER A 14 -6.44 0.58 2.71
C SER A 14 -6.74 -0.89 2.38
N VAL A 15 -6.14 -1.80 3.15
CA VAL A 15 -6.53 -3.21 3.15
C VAL A 15 -7.59 -3.40 4.22
N GLU A 16 -8.72 -4.02 3.85
CA GLU A 16 -9.84 -4.21 4.76
C GLU A 16 -10.11 -5.71 4.96
N LEU A 17 -10.26 -6.13 6.21
CA LEU A 17 -10.89 -7.39 6.58
C LEU A 17 -12.23 -7.07 7.22
N SER A 18 -13.30 -7.72 6.76
CA SER A 18 -14.63 -7.53 7.31
C SER A 18 -15.20 -8.85 7.79
N ARG A 19 -15.83 -8.84 8.97
CA ARG A 19 -16.58 -9.98 9.50
C ARG A 19 -17.92 -9.52 10.04
N GLU A 20 -18.91 -10.35 9.81
CA GLU A 20 -20.23 -10.19 10.38
C GLU A 20 -20.36 -11.08 11.61
N ASP A 21 -20.89 -10.52 12.70
CA ASP A 21 -21.24 -11.26 13.91
C ASP A 21 -22.53 -10.71 14.51
N THR A 22 -23.51 -11.58 14.69
CA THR A 22 -24.75 -11.35 15.48
C THR A 22 -25.40 -9.98 15.22
N GLY A 23 -25.56 -9.59 13.96
CA GLY A 23 -26.19 -8.32 13.55
C GLY A 23 -25.25 -7.11 13.53
N TRP A 24 -23.93 -7.33 13.56
CA TRP A 24 -22.89 -6.31 13.48
C TRP A 24 -21.89 -6.66 12.39
N VAL A 25 -21.34 -5.65 11.74
CA VAL A 25 -20.22 -5.78 10.80
C VAL A 25 -19.02 -5.07 11.41
N ILE A 26 -17.92 -5.79 11.57
CA ILE A 26 -16.64 -5.28 12.04
C ILE A 26 -15.70 -5.27 10.85
N THR A 27 -15.18 -4.10 10.51
CA THR A 27 -14.20 -3.92 9.45
C THR A 27 -12.91 -3.39 10.06
N ALA A 28 -11.86 -4.19 10.02
CA ALA A 28 -10.52 -3.77 10.38
C ALA A 28 -9.80 -3.29 9.12
N ARG A 29 -9.13 -2.13 9.21
CA ARG A 29 -8.42 -1.50 8.11
C ARG A 29 -6.96 -1.28 8.47
N TRP A 30 -6.10 -1.60 7.52
CA TRP A 30 -4.68 -1.30 7.56
C TRP A 30 -4.35 -0.32 6.44
N HIS A 31 -3.84 0.84 6.80
CA HIS A 31 -3.25 1.79 5.87
C HIS A 31 -1.85 1.27 5.52
N SER A 32 -1.49 1.35 4.25
CA SER A 32 -0.20 0.86 3.76
C SER A 32 0.97 1.80 4.05
N ASP A 33 0.79 2.76 4.97
CA ASP A 33 1.78 3.73 5.38
C ASP A 33 2.57 3.24 6.61
N VAL A 34 3.90 3.38 6.53
CA VAL A 34 4.89 3.34 7.62
C VAL A 34 5.49 1.97 8.03
N GLY A 35 6.61 1.62 7.40
CA GLY A 35 7.91 1.34 8.06
C GLY A 35 8.11 0.12 8.99
N PRO A 36 9.38 -0.23 9.31
CA PRO A 36 9.76 -1.44 10.03
C PRO A 36 9.80 -1.20 11.54
N ALA A 37 8.64 -1.12 12.17
CA ALA A 37 8.47 -1.53 13.55
C ALA A 37 7.43 -2.66 13.51
N GLY A 38 7.61 -3.73 14.28
CA GLY A 38 6.76 -4.92 14.21
C GLY A 38 5.29 -4.57 14.04
N ILE A 39 4.63 -5.22 13.07
CA ILE A 39 3.26 -4.94 12.64
C ILE A 39 2.38 -4.78 13.88
N ASN A 40 1.97 -3.54 14.14
CA ASN A 40 0.97 -3.23 15.16
C ASN A 40 -0.41 -3.47 14.54
N GLY A 41 -1.44 -3.65 15.37
CA GLY A 41 -2.81 -3.96 14.95
C GLY A 41 -3.43 -2.96 13.94
N PRO A 42 -4.70 -3.14 13.55
CA PRO A 42 -5.35 -2.30 12.55
C PRO A 42 -5.28 -0.82 12.90
N ASP A 43 -5.06 0.02 11.89
CA ASP A 43 -5.07 1.48 12.01
C ASP A 43 -6.48 2.02 12.30
N GLU A 44 -7.50 1.32 11.79
CA GLU A 44 -8.89 1.65 12.05
C GLU A 44 -9.73 0.37 12.23
N VAL A 45 -10.63 0.37 13.20
CA VAL A 45 -11.69 -0.64 13.33
C VAL A 45 -13.03 0.07 13.27
N VAL A 46 -13.78 -0.21 12.21
CA VAL A 46 -15.13 0.31 12.01
C VAL A 46 -16.13 -0.75 12.42
N ILE A 47 -17.00 -0.41 13.38
CA ILE A 47 -18.08 -1.27 13.83
C ILE A 47 -19.38 -0.65 13.35
N ARG A 48 -20.21 -1.43 12.65
CA ARG A 48 -21.50 -1.01 12.12
C ARG A 48 -22.57 -2.01 12.52
N VAL A 49 -23.80 -1.54 12.67
CA VAL A 49 -24.97 -2.43 12.69
C VAL A 49 -25.11 -3.02 11.28
N ALA A 50 -25.32 -4.32 11.16
CA ALA A 50 -25.58 -4.97 9.89
C ALA A 50 -26.90 -4.47 9.29
N ASP A 51 -26.98 -4.37 7.96
CA ASP A 51 -28.18 -3.85 7.28
C ASP A 51 -29.41 -4.74 7.50
N ASP A 52 -29.20 -6.01 7.79
CA ASP A 52 -30.20 -7.04 8.08
C ASP A 52 -30.37 -7.33 9.59
N ALA A 53 -29.70 -6.56 10.46
CA ALA A 53 -29.79 -6.76 11.91
C ALA A 53 -31.23 -6.68 12.42
N ALA A 54 -31.57 -7.49 13.43
CA ALA A 54 -32.89 -7.47 14.06
C ALA A 54 -33.23 -6.08 14.63
N PRO A 55 -34.52 -5.67 14.66
CA PRO A 55 -34.93 -4.34 15.14
C PRO A 55 -34.41 -4.02 16.54
N GLU A 56 -34.41 -5.01 17.43
CA GLU A 56 -33.95 -4.87 18.81
C GLU A 56 -32.44 -4.56 18.89
N VAL A 57 -31.66 -5.06 17.92
CA VAL A 57 -30.22 -4.82 17.80
C VAL A 57 -29.96 -3.41 17.28
N ARG A 58 -30.77 -2.93 16.32
CA ARG A 58 -30.69 -1.55 15.80
C ARG A 58 -31.04 -0.52 16.85
N GLU A 59 -32.07 -0.77 17.66
CA GLU A 59 -32.50 0.13 18.73
C GLU A 59 -31.48 0.19 19.87
N ARG A 60 -30.86 -0.94 20.19
CA ARG A 60 -29.91 -1.05 21.31
C ARG A 60 -28.53 -0.48 20.98
N GLY A 61 -28.13 -0.48 19.71
CA GLY A 61 -26.86 0.11 19.26
C GLY A 61 -25.61 -0.60 19.82
N ILE A 62 -24.44 0.00 19.61
CA ILE A 62 -23.16 -0.55 20.10
C ILE A 62 -23.08 -0.32 21.60
N THR A 63 -23.06 -1.41 22.38
CA THR A 63 -22.96 -1.37 23.85
C THR A 63 -21.63 -1.95 24.33
N SER A 64 -21.25 -1.68 25.57
CA SER A 64 -20.04 -2.26 26.18
C SER A 64 -20.05 -3.80 26.21
N ALA A 65 -21.23 -4.41 26.36
CA ALA A 65 -21.40 -5.86 26.29
C ALA A 65 -21.12 -6.42 24.88
N VAL A 66 -21.33 -5.61 23.84
CA VAL A 66 -21.04 -5.94 22.43
C VAL A 66 -19.56 -5.70 22.12
N LEU A 67 -18.94 -4.66 22.69
CA LEU A 67 -17.51 -4.36 22.48
C LEU A 67 -16.56 -5.44 23.04
N HIS A 68 -16.92 -6.10 24.14
CA HIS A 68 -16.02 -7.06 24.79
C HIS A 68 -15.78 -8.35 23.97
N PRO A 69 -16.79 -8.97 23.34
CA PRO A 69 -16.59 -10.02 22.33
C PRO A 69 -15.85 -9.54 21.08
N MET A 70 -16.13 -8.31 20.63
CA MET A 70 -15.52 -7.73 19.42
C MET A 70 -14.01 -7.57 19.54
N GLY A 71 -13.48 -7.31 20.73
CA GLY A 71 -12.03 -7.27 20.96
C GLY A 71 -11.33 -8.57 20.55
N ARG A 72 -11.90 -9.72 20.94
CA ARG A 72 -11.37 -11.04 20.53
C ARG A 72 -11.48 -11.23 19.01
N GLN A 73 -12.55 -10.77 18.40
CA GLN A 73 -12.75 -10.90 16.96
C GLN A 73 -11.74 -10.06 16.17
N VAL A 74 -11.38 -8.87 16.68
CA VAL A 74 -10.30 -8.06 16.11
C VAL A 74 -8.95 -8.76 16.30
N ASP A 75 -8.68 -9.34 17.47
CA ASP A 75 -7.46 -10.13 17.70
C ASP A 75 -7.35 -11.32 16.73
N ASP A 76 -8.46 -12.01 16.46
CA ASP A 76 -8.54 -13.10 15.48
C ASP A 76 -8.31 -12.60 14.05
N MET A 77 -8.85 -11.43 13.69
CA MET A 77 -8.61 -10.79 12.38
C MET A 77 -7.15 -10.36 12.22
N VAL A 78 -6.51 -9.90 13.29
CA VAL A 78 -5.06 -9.61 13.34
C VAL A 78 -4.26 -10.90 13.17
N ALA A 79 -4.63 -11.97 13.86
CA ALA A 79 -3.97 -13.27 13.71
C ALA A 79 -4.13 -13.83 12.29
N GLU A 80 -5.31 -13.69 11.67
CA GLU A 80 -5.57 -14.09 10.28
C GLU A 80 -4.75 -13.28 9.28
N PHE A 81 -4.66 -11.97 9.48
CA PHE A 81 -3.77 -11.11 8.70
C PHE A 81 -2.30 -11.58 8.78
N HIS A 82 -1.88 -12.08 9.94
CA HIS A 82 -0.53 -12.64 10.13
C HIS A 82 -0.34 -14.07 9.58
N VAL A 83 -1.42 -14.87 9.48
CA VAL A 83 -1.40 -16.28 9.00
C VAL A 83 -1.52 -16.37 7.47
N LEU A 84 -2.07 -15.36 6.79
CA LEU A 84 -1.80 -15.16 5.35
C LEU A 84 -0.28 -15.09 5.15
N PRO A 85 0.34 -15.70 4.12
CA PRO A 85 1.79 -15.85 4.04
C PRO A 85 2.51 -14.48 3.93
N SER A 86 2.91 -13.91 5.08
CA SER A 86 2.97 -12.46 5.36
C SER A 86 4.32 -11.76 5.18
N VAL A 87 5.19 -12.23 4.29
CA VAL A 87 6.30 -11.41 3.75
C VAL A 87 6.38 -11.53 2.22
N GLY A 88 6.06 -12.71 1.69
CA GLY A 88 6.07 -12.97 0.26
C GLY A 88 4.99 -12.21 -0.53
N ALA A 89 3.77 -12.06 -0.01
CA ALA A 89 2.68 -11.44 -0.77
C ALA A 89 2.90 -9.95 -1.04
N TYR A 90 3.37 -9.19 -0.04
CA TYR A 90 3.73 -7.78 -0.21
C TYR A 90 4.93 -7.63 -1.15
N GLN A 91 5.97 -8.46 -1.00
CA GLN A 91 7.11 -8.46 -1.92
C GLN A 91 6.69 -8.80 -3.36
N VAL A 92 5.77 -9.74 -3.53
CA VAL A 92 5.19 -10.08 -4.84
C VAL A 92 4.40 -8.90 -5.41
N MET A 93 3.62 -8.18 -4.60
CA MET A 93 2.89 -7.00 -5.04
C MET A 93 3.81 -5.84 -5.44
N VAL A 94 4.78 -5.49 -4.60
CA VAL A 94 5.77 -4.44 -4.88
C VAL A 94 6.58 -4.81 -6.11
N ARG A 95 6.98 -6.07 -6.25
CA ARG A 95 7.65 -6.58 -7.44
C ARG A 95 6.80 -6.40 -8.71
N ARG A 96 5.53 -6.84 -8.68
CA ARG A 96 4.61 -6.67 -9.82
C ARG A 96 4.39 -5.20 -10.19
N TYR A 97 4.33 -4.32 -9.19
CA TYR A 97 4.25 -2.89 -9.40
C TYR A 97 5.49 -2.35 -10.15
N ILE A 98 6.68 -2.68 -9.65
CA ILE A 98 7.96 -2.25 -10.25
C ILE A 98 8.09 -2.79 -11.68
N GLU A 99 7.82 -4.08 -11.89
CA GLU A 99 7.88 -4.72 -13.20
C GLU A 99 6.90 -4.06 -14.19
N GLY A 100 5.66 -3.81 -13.75
CA GLY A 100 4.64 -3.14 -14.57
C GLY A 100 5.03 -1.70 -14.93
N ARG A 101 5.57 -0.94 -13.97
CA ARG A 101 5.98 0.45 -14.21
C ARG A 101 7.21 0.55 -15.13
N LEU A 102 8.19 -0.35 -14.98
CA LEU A 102 9.33 -0.42 -15.88
C LEU A 102 8.91 -0.81 -17.30
N ALA A 103 7.96 -1.74 -17.45
CA ALA A 103 7.42 -2.10 -18.76
C ALA A 103 6.64 -0.95 -19.41
N GLU A 104 5.90 -0.16 -18.62
CA GLU A 104 5.23 1.04 -19.10
C GLU A 104 6.21 2.09 -19.61
N LEU A 105 7.24 2.44 -18.81
CA LEU A 105 8.27 3.41 -19.20
C LEU A 105 9.06 2.95 -20.43
N ALA A 106 9.38 1.66 -20.52
CA ALA A 106 10.03 1.09 -21.70
C ALA A 106 9.16 1.20 -22.96
N ARG A 107 7.83 1.04 -22.84
CA ARG A 107 6.90 1.23 -23.96
C ARG A 107 6.79 2.70 -24.37
N GLU A 108 6.72 3.62 -23.40
CA GLU A 108 6.66 5.06 -23.64
C GLU A 108 7.93 5.55 -24.36
N ARG A 109 9.09 5.01 -23.98
CA ARG A 109 10.38 5.32 -24.60
C ARG A 109 10.53 4.72 -26.00
N GLY A 110 9.95 3.56 -26.25
CA GLY A 110 10.11 2.81 -27.51
C GLY A 110 11.35 1.90 -27.52
N ALA A 111 11.33 0.86 -28.38
CA ALA A 111 12.25 -0.28 -28.33
C ALA A 111 13.72 0.04 -28.62
N GLU A 112 14.01 1.15 -29.30
CA GLU A 112 15.39 1.50 -29.73
C GLU A 112 16.06 2.59 -28.88
N ALA A 113 15.33 3.20 -27.94
CA ALA A 113 15.89 4.30 -27.17
C ALA A 113 16.60 3.79 -25.91
N ASP A 114 17.83 4.25 -25.70
CA ASP A 114 18.57 4.11 -24.45
C ASP A 114 17.86 4.89 -23.34
N GLY A 115 17.72 4.29 -22.15
CA GLY A 115 17.08 4.98 -21.04
C GLY A 115 16.68 4.11 -19.87
N PHE A 116 17.13 2.85 -19.81
CA PHE A 116 16.80 1.96 -18.71
C PHE A 116 17.22 2.52 -17.35
N GLU A 117 18.37 3.20 -17.29
CA GLU A 117 18.84 3.87 -16.07
C GLU A 117 17.91 5.03 -15.67
N SER A 118 17.37 5.76 -16.64
CA SER A 118 16.38 6.81 -16.40
C SER A 118 15.06 6.25 -15.89
N ASP A 119 14.61 5.11 -16.42
CA ASP A 119 13.41 4.42 -15.93
C ASP A 119 13.60 3.94 -14.50
N LEU A 120 14.75 3.32 -14.19
CA LEU A 120 15.11 2.91 -12.84
C LEU A 120 15.11 4.10 -11.88
N LEU A 121 15.66 5.24 -12.31
CA LEU A 121 15.64 6.46 -11.51
C LEU A 121 14.23 7.00 -11.29
N ALA A 122 13.36 6.97 -12.31
CA ALA A 122 11.97 7.39 -12.19
C ALA A 122 11.19 6.51 -11.19
N VAL A 123 11.36 5.20 -11.28
CA VAL A 123 10.74 4.26 -10.33
C VAL A 123 11.32 4.42 -8.93
N PHE A 124 12.63 4.61 -8.78
CA PHE A 124 13.26 4.86 -7.49
C PHE A 124 12.70 6.12 -6.81
N VAL A 125 12.59 7.23 -7.57
CA VAL A 125 12.05 8.49 -7.04
C VAL A 125 10.57 8.35 -6.69
N ASP A 126 9.79 7.63 -7.49
CA ASP A 126 8.38 7.36 -7.19
C ASP A 126 8.22 6.52 -5.90
N LEU A 127 9.00 5.46 -5.73
CA LEU A 127 9.00 4.64 -4.51
C LEU A 127 9.42 5.47 -3.29
N ALA A 128 10.49 6.27 -3.40
CA ALA A 128 10.97 7.13 -2.32
C ALA A 128 9.96 8.25 -1.98
N GLY A 129 9.31 8.84 -2.99
CA GLY A 129 8.26 9.85 -2.80
C GLY A 129 7.00 9.30 -2.13
N ARG A 130 6.76 8.00 -2.23
CA ARG A 130 5.68 7.27 -1.54
C ARG A 130 6.08 6.76 -0.15
N GLY A 131 7.27 7.09 0.34
CA GLY A 131 7.70 6.70 1.68
C GLY A 131 8.10 5.23 1.84
N HIS A 132 8.43 4.51 0.75
CA HIS A 132 8.95 3.14 0.87
C HIS A 132 10.23 3.12 1.71
N ALA A 133 10.29 2.23 2.71
CA ALA A 133 11.41 2.13 3.66
C ALA A 133 12.73 1.70 3.02
N ASP A 134 12.67 0.83 2.01
CA ASP A 134 13.84 0.41 1.22
C ASP A 134 13.51 0.36 -0.29
N PRO A 135 13.51 1.52 -0.97
CA PRO A 135 13.27 1.57 -2.41
C PRO A 135 14.34 0.81 -3.21
N LEU A 136 15.59 0.80 -2.71
CA LEU A 136 16.71 0.17 -3.38
C LEU A 136 16.66 -1.35 -3.28
N GLY A 137 16.34 -1.89 -2.10
CA GLY A 137 16.10 -3.33 -1.93
C GLY A 137 14.87 -3.82 -2.70
N SER A 138 13.81 -3.02 -2.76
CA SER A 138 12.62 -3.34 -3.58
C SER A 138 12.97 -3.45 -5.07
N LEU A 139 13.78 -2.54 -5.60
CA LEU A 139 14.32 -2.63 -6.97
C LEU A 139 15.24 -3.83 -7.16
N ALA A 140 16.08 -4.16 -6.17
CA ALA A 140 16.98 -5.31 -6.23
C ALA A 140 16.18 -6.63 -6.35
N THR A 141 15.15 -6.79 -5.53
CA THR A 141 14.26 -7.95 -5.58
C THR A 141 13.50 -8.04 -6.91
N ALA A 142 13.00 -6.91 -7.43
CA ALA A 142 12.20 -6.91 -8.66
C ALA A 142 13.04 -7.12 -9.93
N THR A 143 14.26 -6.58 -9.96
CA THR A 143 15.14 -6.65 -11.15
C THR A 143 16.10 -7.83 -11.11
N GLY A 144 16.23 -8.52 -9.97
CA GLY A 144 17.20 -9.59 -9.75
C GLY A 144 18.66 -9.11 -9.71
N ARG A 145 18.90 -7.80 -9.56
CA ARG A 145 20.24 -7.19 -9.52
C ARG A 145 20.69 -6.93 -8.09
N SER A 146 22.00 -6.86 -7.88
CA SER A 146 22.54 -6.42 -6.59
C SER A 146 22.23 -4.94 -6.35
N GLN A 147 22.08 -4.56 -5.08
CA GLN A 147 21.89 -3.14 -4.70
C GLN A 147 23.05 -2.27 -5.19
N GLU A 148 24.28 -2.78 -5.17
CA GLU A 148 25.47 -2.07 -5.66
C GLU A 148 25.40 -1.78 -7.17
N SER A 149 24.97 -2.76 -7.97
CA SER A 149 24.76 -2.59 -9.41
C SER A 149 23.68 -1.54 -9.68
N LEU A 150 22.58 -1.60 -8.94
CA LEU A 150 21.49 -0.62 -9.08
C LEU A 150 21.94 0.78 -8.68
N ASN A 151 22.70 0.92 -7.59
CA ASN A 151 23.19 2.22 -7.15
C ASN A 151 24.10 2.87 -8.20
N SER A 152 24.95 2.06 -8.84
CA SER A 152 25.79 2.51 -9.96
C SER A 152 24.96 3.01 -11.14
N LEU A 153 23.88 2.31 -11.52
CA LEU A 153 22.98 2.72 -12.60
C LEU A 153 22.20 4.00 -12.24
N LEU A 154 21.73 4.13 -11.00
CA LEU A 154 21.06 5.33 -10.51
C LEU A 154 22.00 6.54 -10.54
N ASP A 155 23.28 6.36 -10.22
CA ASP A 155 24.27 7.43 -10.29
C ASP A 155 24.57 7.87 -11.74
N VAL A 156 24.60 6.94 -12.68
CA VAL A 156 24.69 7.27 -14.12
C VAL A 156 23.47 8.09 -14.54
N ALA A 157 22.26 7.66 -14.19
CA ALA A 157 21.02 8.39 -14.50
C ALA A 157 21.01 9.80 -13.89
N ARG A 158 21.40 9.94 -12.61
CA ARG A 158 21.48 11.24 -11.92
C ARG A 158 22.48 12.18 -12.60
N LYS A 159 23.66 11.68 -12.99
CA LYS A 159 24.68 12.45 -13.71
C LYS A 159 24.16 12.92 -15.08
N ARG A 160 23.49 12.03 -15.83
CA ARG A 160 22.92 12.34 -17.14
C ARG A 160 21.81 13.40 -17.04
N ASN A 161 20.93 13.29 -16.04
CA ASN A 161 19.86 14.27 -15.79
C ASN A 161 20.41 15.65 -15.35
N ARG A 162 21.47 15.67 -14.53
CA ARG A 162 22.17 16.93 -14.18
C ARG A 162 22.83 17.59 -15.39
N HIS A 163 23.40 16.81 -16.31
CA HIS A 163 23.98 17.33 -17.53
C HIS A 163 22.93 17.92 -18.48
N TYR A 164 21.76 17.29 -18.58
CA TYR A 164 20.66 17.78 -19.39
C TYR A 164 20.12 19.12 -18.88
N ARG A 165 19.87 19.25 -17.56
CA ARG A 165 19.40 20.49 -16.91
C ARG A 165 20.37 21.67 -16.93
N ARG A 166 21.64 21.47 -17.30
CA ARG A 166 22.66 22.53 -17.37
C ARG A 166 22.88 23.02 -18.82
N SER A 167 22.22 22.38 -19.77
CA SER A 167 22.33 22.71 -21.20
C SER A 167 21.10 23.45 -21.74
N GLU A 168 20.12 23.71 -20.87
CA GLU A 168 19.01 24.66 -21.03
C GLU A 168 19.33 25.97 -20.27
#